data_AF-A0A9D5JX72-F1
#
_entry.id   AF-A0A9D5JX72-F1
#
_cell.length_a   1.000
_cell.length_b   1.000
_cell.length_c   1.000
_cell.angle_alpha   90.00
_cell.angle_beta   90.00
_cell.angle_gamma   90.00
#
_symmetry.space_group_name_H-M   'P 1'
#
loop_
_entity.id
_entity.type
_entity.pdbx_description
1 polymer ?
#
loop_
_entity_poly.entity_id
_entity_poly.type
_entity_poly.pdbx_seq_one_letter_code
_entity_poly.pdbx_strand_id
1 'polypeptide(L)'
;MPTSSMENYREFLKDNIRLQADFSQTAQNRGVPPPPLEKPCSSDAVRFALPGPEAWKTIGQVDVLTAIQRRRSRRDFRKEPLTLEELAFLLWTTQGITRQVNPAVAFRTVPSAGCRHALET
;
A
#
# COMPACT_ATOMS: atom_id res chain seq x y z
N MET A 1 -33.13 5.34 -11.35
CA MET A 1 -32.27 5.67 -10.20
C MET A 1 -32.72 4.82 -9.02
N PRO A 2 -31.84 4.21 -8.23
CA PRO A 2 -32.23 3.33 -7.15
C PRO A 2 -33.06 4.09 -6.12
N THR A 3 -34.16 3.48 -5.69
CA THR A 3 -35.25 4.14 -4.95
C THR A 3 -35.06 4.04 -3.43
N SER A 4 -34.13 3.18 -3.00
CA SER A 4 -33.73 3.01 -1.60
C SER A 4 -32.21 2.98 -1.45
N SER A 5 -31.72 3.22 -0.23
CA SER A 5 -30.29 3.11 0.12
C SER A 5 -29.73 1.71 -0.13
N MET A 6 -30.51 0.67 0.15
CA MET A 6 -30.16 -0.73 -0.10
C MET A 6 -29.95 -1.04 -1.58
N GLU A 7 -30.82 -0.52 -2.46
CA GLU A 7 -30.67 -0.72 -3.90
C GLU A 7 -29.43 0.00 -4.44
N ASN A 8 -29.14 1.20 -3.94
CA ASN A 8 -27.91 1.92 -4.28
C ASN A 8 -26.65 1.12 -3.90
N TYR A 9 -26.58 0.55 -2.69
CA TYR A 9 -25.44 -0.26 -2.26
C TYR A 9 -25.29 -1.55 -3.09
N ARG A 10 -26.41 -2.20 -3.44
CA ARG A 10 -26.38 -3.37 -4.32
C ARG A 10 -25.90 -3.03 -5.71
N GLU A 11 -26.32 -1.89 -6.26
CA GLU A 11 -25.86 -1.42 -7.57
C GLU A 11 -24.37 -1.07 -7.55
N PHE A 12 -23.87 -0.43 -6.48
CA PHE A 12 -22.45 -0.13 -6.30
C PHE A 12 -21.55 -1.37 -6.31
N LEU A 13 -22.06 -2.51 -5.81
CA LEU A 13 -21.32 -3.77 -5.81
C LEU A 13 -21.29 -4.48 -7.18
N LYS A 14 -22.01 -3.98 -8.20
CA LYS A 14 -21.98 -4.52 -9.57
C LYS A 14 -20.87 -3.85 -10.39
N ASP A 15 -20.41 -4.54 -11.44
CA ASP A 15 -19.40 -3.98 -12.35
C ASP A 15 -19.95 -2.97 -13.37
N ASN A 16 -21.27 -2.72 -13.36
CA ASN A 16 -21.99 -1.92 -14.36
C ASN A 16 -21.40 -0.52 -14.58
N ILE A 17 -20.65 0.02 -13.62
CA ILE A 17 -19.93 1.28 -13.75
C ILE A 17 -19.05 1.32 -15.00
N ARG A 18 -18.48 0.19 -15.46
CA ARG A 18 -17.66 0.14 -16.67
C ARG A 18 -18.46 0.35 -17.97
N LEU A 19 -19.76 0.12 -17.94
CA LEU A 19 -20.66 0.34 -19.08
C LEU A 19 -21.20 1.77 -19.12
N GLN A 20 -21.18 2.45 -17.97
CA GLN A 20 -21.75 3.78 -17.81
C GLN A 20 -20.68 4.89 -17.79
N ALA A 21 -19.46 4.57 -17.38
CA ALA A 21 -18.37 5.52 -17.30
C ALA A 21 -17.76 5.80 -18.69
N ASP A 22 -17.71 7.07 -19.08
CA ASP A 22 -16.90 7.50 -20.21
C ASP A 22 -15.43 7.58 -19.78
N PHE A 23 -14.69 6.50 -20.05
CA PHE A 23 -13.27 6.42 -19.68
C PHE A 23 -12.42 7.47 -20.39
N SER A 24 -12.82 7.98 -21.57
CA SER A 24 -12.07 9.01 -22.29
C SER A 24 -11.95 10.31 -21.49
N GLN A 25 -12.90 10.58 -20.59
CA GLN A 25 -12.95 11.79 -19.78
C GLN A 25 -12.25 11.68 -18.43
N THR A 26 -11.64 10.53 -18.11
CA THR A 26 -10.87 10.38 -16.87
C THR A 26 -9.70 11.38 -16.84
N ALA A 27 -9.33 11.84 -15.64
CA ALA A 27 -8.20 12.76 -15.46
C ALA A 27 -6.91 12.23 -16.11
N GLN A 28 -6.67 10.91 -15.98
CA GLN A 28 -5.55 10.23 -16.62
C GLN A 28 -5.60 10.29 -18.15
N ASN A 29 -6.74 9.99 -18.78
CA ASN A 29 -6.86 10.05 -20.25
C ASN A 29 -6.80 11.48 -20.80
N ARG A 30 -7.17 12.47 -19.97
CA ARG A 30 -6.97 13.90 -20.30
C ARG A 30 -5.57 14.41 -20.02
N GLY A 31 -4.64 13.57 -19.56
CA GLY A 31 -3.25 13.95 -19.29
C GLY A 31 -3.06 14.84 -18.06
N VAL A 32 -4.03 14.89 -17.15
CA VAL A 32 -3.89 15.61 -15.88
C VAL A 32 -2.76 14.95 -15.07
N PRO A 33 -1.81 15.73 -14.50
CA PRO A 33 -0.74 15.17 -13.70
C PRO A 33 -1.30 14.31 -12.55
N PRO A 34 -0.72 13.13 -12.31
CA PRO A 34 -1.08 12.32 -11.17
C PRO A 34 -0.72 13.05 -9.86
N PRO A 35 -1.40 12.73 -8.75
CA PRO A 35 -0.97 13.20 -7.45
C PRO A 35 0.46 12.70 -7.11
N PRO A 36 1.14 13.33 -6.14
CA PRO A 36 2.42 12.83 -5.62
C PRO A 36 2.32 11.37 -5.18
N LEU A 37 3.43 10.63 -5.29
CA LEU A 37 3.52 9.22 -4.92
C LEU A 37 3.25 8.95 -3.43
N GLU A 38 3.56 9.93 -2.58
CA GLU A 38 3.39 9.92 -1.14
C GLU A 38 2.95 11.30 -0.66
N LYS A 39 2.31 11.36 0.50
CA LYS A 39 1.96 12.65 1.11
C LYS A 39 3.24 13.44 1.44
N PRO A 40 3.29 14.74 1.09
CA PRO A 40 4.41 15.58 1.50
C PRO A 40 4.58 15.58 3.01
N CYS A 41 5.79 15.27 3.47
CA CYS A 41 6.18 15.39 4.87
C CYS A 41 6.50 16.86 5.19
N SER A 42 6.08 17.34 6.36
CA SER A 42 6.38 18.70 6.80
C SER A 42 7.89 18.93 6.93
N SER A 43 8.33 20.18 6.70
CA SER A 43 9.75 20.54 6.76
C SER A 43 10.33 20.55 8.17
N ASP A 44 9.48 20.71 9.19
CA ASP A 44 9.83 20.71 10.61
C ASP A 44 9.69 19.32 11.26
N ALA A 45 9.22 18.31 10.53
CA ALA A 45 9.06 16.96 11.05
C ALA A 45 10.41 16.30 11.32
N VAL A 46 10.55 15.68 12.50
CA VAL A 46 11.71 14.84 12.83
C VAL A 46 11.69 13.58 11.98
N ARG A 47 12.80 13.29 11.29
CA ARG A 47 12.93 12.13 10.40
C ARG A 47 13.91 11.12 10.99
N PHE A 48 13.50 9.86 10.97
CA PHE A 48 14.33 8.73 11.41
C PHE A 48 14.71 7.89 10.20
N ALA A 49 16.01 7.74 9.96
CA ALA A 49 16.49 6.82 8.93
C ALA A 49 16.27 5.37 9.39
N LEU A 50 15.57 4.60 8.56
CA LEU A 50 15.34 3.18 8.80
C LEU A 50 16.38 2.35 8.02
N PRO A 51 16.92 1.26 8.60
CA PRO A 51 17.80 0.36 7.87
C PRO A 51 17.06 -0.32 6.71
N GLY A 52 17.65 -0.31 5.53
CA GLY A 52 17.12 -1.01 4.35
C GLY A 52 17.39 -2.53 4.38
N PRO A 53 16.78 -3.31 3.46
CA PRO A 53 16.96 -4.75 3.36
C PRO A 53 18.42 -5.23 3.32
N GLU A 54 19.31 -4.43 2.74
CA GLU A 54 20.74 -4.67 2.64
C GLU A 54 21.50 -4.57 3.97
N ALA A 55 20.92 -3.91 4.98
CA ALA A 55 21.54 -3.65 6.27
C ALA A 55 21.02 -4.56 7.40
N TRP A 56 19.96 -5.32 7.16
CA TRP A 56 19.35 -6.21 8.16
C TRP A 56 20.27 -7.40 8.47
N LYS A 57 20.41 -7.71 9.77
CA LYS A 57 21.30 -8.79 10.25
C LYS A 57 20.56 -9.84 11.08
N THR A 58 19.51 -9.41 11.77
CA THR A 58 18.71 -10.21 12.70
C THR A 58 17.42 -10.73 12.09
N ILE A 59 17.00 -10.18 10.95
CA ILE A 59 15.81 -10.65 10.23
C ILE A 59 16.09 -12.03 9.62
N GLY A 60 15.39 -13.05 10.14
CA GLY A 60 15.49 -14.41 9.66
C GLY A 60 14.76 -14.65 8.33
N GLN A 61 15.16 -15.70 7.63
CA GLN A 61 14.49 -16.15 6.40
C GLN A 61 13.38 -17.16 6.71
N VAL A 62 12.30 -17.08 5.95
CA VAL A 62 11.22 -18.08 5.95
C VAL A 62 10.71 -18.23 4.52
N ASP A 63 10.52 -19.45 4.07
CA ASP A 63 9.93 -19.69 2.76
C ASP A 63 8.41 -19.39 2.79
N VAL A 64 7.85 -19.10 1.61
CA VAL A 64 6.45 -18.69 1.46
C VAL A 64 5.48 -19.76 1.96
N LEU A 65 5.76 -21.04 1.69
CA LEU A 65 4.89 -22.14 2.09
C LEU A 65 4.82 -22.22 3.63
N THR A 66 5.97 -22.19 4.29
CA THR A 66 6.07 -22.19 5.75
C THR A 66 5.39 -20.98 6.36
N ALA A 67 5.60 -19.78 5.81
CA ALA A 67 4.99 -18.54 6.31
C ALA A 67 3.45 -18.62 6.26
N ILE A 68 2.88 -19.10 5.15
CA ILE A 68 1.43 -19.26 4.99
C ILE A 68 0.88 -20.29 5.98
N GLN A 69 1.52 -21.47 6.11
CA GLN A 69 1.07 -22.53 7.01
C GLN A 69 1.08 -22.10 8.48
N ARG A 70 2.11 -21.35 8.89
CA ARG A 70 2.30 -20.92 10.29
C ARG A 70 1.57 -19.62 10.65
N ARG A 71 1.03 -18.88 9.68
CA ARG A 71 0.33 -17.61 9.92
C ARG A 71 -0.82 -17.79 10.91
N ARG A 72 -0.80 -17.02 12.00
CA ARG A 72 -1.88 -16.94 12.99
C ARG A 72 -2.08 -15.49 13.42
N SER A 73 -3.31 -15.10 13.74
CA SER A 73 -3.57 -13.83 14.41
C SER A 73 -3.18 -13.96 15.88
N ARG A 74 -2.15 -13.23 16.31
CA ARG A 74 -1.71 -13.16 17.71
C ARG A 74 -2.28 -11.87 18.33
N ARG A 75 -2.74 -11.96 19.58
CA ARG A 75 -3.33 -10.83 20.33
C ARG A 75 -2.78 -10.70 21.75
N ASP A 76 -1.84 -11.57 22.09
CA ASP A 76 -1.08 -11.52 23.33
C ASP A 76 0.37 -11.23 22.94
N PHE A 77 0.95 -10.17 23.49
CA PHE A 77 2.21 -9.57 23.05
C PHE A 77 3.17 -9.49 24.23
N ARG A 78 4.46 -9.65 23.94
CA ARG A 78 5.50 -9.43 24.95
C ARG A 78 5.67 -7.93 25.21
N LYS A 79 6.30 -7.61 26.35
CA LYS A 79 6.57 -6.22 26.74
C LYS A 79 7.77 -5.61 26.02
N GLU A 80 8.63 -6.43 25.43
CA GLU A 80 9.79 -5.95 24.70
C GLU A 80 9.35 -5.21 23.44
N PRO A 81 9.84 -3.98 23.21
CA PRO A 81 9.53 -3.24 21.99
C PRO A 81 10.21 -3.89 20.78
N LEU A 82 9.66 -3.60 19.60
CA LEU A 82 10.37 -3.90 18.35
C LEU A 82 11.67 -3.12 18.29
N THR A 83 12.72 -3.77 17.83
CA THR A 83 13.96 -3.11 17.42
C THR A 83 13.70 -2.24 16.18
N LEU A 84 14.59 -1.27 15.94
CA LEU A 84 14.50 -0.43 14.74
C LEU A 84 14.58 -1.26 13.45
N GLU A 85 15.38 -2.33 13.46
CA GLU A 85 15.52 -3.26 12.34
C GLU A 85 14.21 -4.03 12.08
N GLU A 86 13.57 -4.57 13.12
CA GLU A 86 12.28 -5.25 13.00
C GLU A 86 11.17 -4.32 12.51
N LEU A 87 11.13 -3.08 13.03
CA LEU A 87 10.16 -2.07 12.57
C LEU A 87 10.38 -1.73 11.09
N ALA A 88 11.63 -1.50 10.68
CA ALA A 88 11.97 -1.21 9.29
C ALA A 88 11.60 -2.36 8.35
N PHE A 89 11.86 -3.60 8.77
CA PHE A 89 11.44 -4.81 8.05
C PHE A 89 9.93 -4.87 7.85
N LEU A 90 9.13 -4.62 8.89
CA LEU A 90 7.67 -4.65 8.79
C LEU A 90 7.12 -3.57 7.85
N LEU A 91 7.65 -2.35 7.94
CA LEU A 91 7.26 -1.25 7.05
C LEU A 91 7.64 -1.55 5.59
N TRP A 92 8.86 -2.02 5.36
CA TRP A 92 9.31 -2.34 4.02
C TRP A 92 8.55 -3.53 3.42
N THR A 93 8.30 -4.59 4.19
CA THR A 93 7.57 -5.77 3.67
C THR A 93 6.12 -5.45 3.29
N THR A 94 5.49 -4.48 3.95
CA THR A 94 4.09 -4.11 3.69
C THR A 94 3.93 -3.03 2.61
N GLN A 95 4.86 -2.09 2.49
CA GLN A 95 4.72 -0.95 1.56
C GLN A 95 6.03 -0.44 0.93
N GLY A 96 7.15 -1.13 1.15
CA GLY A 96 8.48 -0.70 0.70
C GLY A 96 8.57 -0.58 -0.83
N ILE A 97 9.27 0.46 -1.30
CA ILE A 97 9.53 0.66 -2.73
C ILE A 97 10.62 -0.31 -3.18
N THR A 98 10.32 -1.11 -4.20
CA THR A 98 11.27 -2.04 -4.83
C THR A 98 11.90 -1.46 -6.09
N ARG A 99 11.19 -0.55 -6.78
CA ARG A 99 11.70 0.16 -7.95
C ARG A 99 10.93 1.46 -8.17
N GLN A 100 11.64 2.58 -8.31
CA GLN A 100 11.03 3.83 -8.75
C GLN A 100 11.07 3.92 -10.28
N VAL A 101 9.93 4.25 -10.90
CA VAL A 101 9.81 4.38 -12.37
C VAL A 101 9.91 5.85 -12.77
N ASN A 102 9.17 6.72 -12.08
CA ASN A 102 9.20 8.18 -12.23
C ASN A 102 8.68 8.84 -10.94
N PRO A 103 8.60 10.19 -10.83
CA PRO A 103 8.17 10.87 -9.61
C PRO A 103 6.76 10.50 -9.11
N ALA A 104 5.89 9.94 -9.95
CA ALA A 104 4.51 9.58 -9.60
C ALA A 104 4.23 8.08 -9.63
N VAL A 105 5.20 7.24 -10.01
CA VAL A 105 5.02 5.80 -10.19
C VAL A 105 6.19 5.04 -9.60
N ALA A 106 5.89 4.12 -8.67
CA ALA A 106 6.85 3.21 -8.08
C ALA A 106 6.23 1.82 -7.87
N PHE A 107 7.04 0.78 -8.03
CA PHE A 107 6.68 -0.56 -7.61
C PHE A 107 6.97 -0.71 -6.12
N ARG A 108 6.02 -1.34 -5.42
CA ARG A 108 6.13 -1.67 -4.01
C ARG A 108 6.19 -3.18 -3.83
N THR A 109 6.46 -3.63 -2.61
CA THR A 109 6.35 -5.04 -2.22
C THR A 109 4.93 -5.60 -2.37
N VAL A 110 3.93 -4.73 -2.51
CA VAL A 110 2.51 -5.08 -2.72
C VAL A 110 1.99 -4.53 -4.06
N PRO A 111 1.08 -5.27 -4.73
CA PRO A 111 0.42 -4.78 -5.93
C PRO A 111 -0.65 -3.73 -5.59
N SER A 112 -0.90 -2.82 -6.53
CA SER A 112 -1.97 -1.83 -6.42
C SER A 112 -2.55 -1.53 -7.81
N ALA A 113 -3.87 -1.38 -7.89
CA ALA A 113 -4.57 -1.07 -9.13
C ALA A 113 -4.02 0.22 -9.77
N GLY A 114 -3.64 0.13 -11.04
CA GLY A 114 -3.05 1.26 -11.78
C GLY A 114 -1.73 1.78 -11.21
N CYS A 115 -1.05 1.02 -10.34
CA CYS A 115 0.17 1.44 -9.64
C CYS A 115 -0.02 2.75 -8.83
N ARG A 116 -1.22 2.94 -8.27
CA ARG A 116 -1.60 4.19 -7.58
C ARG A 116 -1.32 4.22 -6.08
N HIS A 117 -1.22 3.05 -5.43
CA HIS A 117 -0.85 2.93 -4.01
C HIS A 117 -1.62 3.89 -3.11
N ALA A 118 -2.96 3.79 -3.12
CA ALA A 118 -3.85 4.73 -2.44
C ALA A 118 -3.79 4.71 -0.89
N LEU A 119 -2.91 3.88 -0.30
CA LEU A 119 -2.75 3.74 1.15
C LEU A 119 -1.44 4.40 1.58
N GLU A 120 -1.47 5.04 2.76
CA GLU A 120 -0.30 5.58 3.44
C GLU A 120 0.07 4.67 4.62
N THR A 121 1.33 4.69 5.04
CA THR A 121 1.84 3.89 6.17
C THR A 121 2.83 4.69 6.98
#